data_AF-A0A0Q1ADM9-F1
#
_entry.id   AF-A0A0Q1ADM9-F1
#
_cell.length_a   1.000
_cell.length_b   1.000
_cell.length_c   1.000
_cell.angle_alpha   90.00
_cell.angle_beta   90.00
_cell.angle_gamma   90.00
#
_symmetry.space_group_name_H-M   'P 1'
#
loop_
_entity.id
_entity.type
_entity.pdbx_description
1 polymer ?
#
loop_
_entity_poly.entity_id
_entity_poly.type
_entity_poly.pdbx_seq_one_letter_code
_entity_poly.pdbx_strand_id
1 'polypeptide(L)'
;MKLENRKEIGIMKRSVTIIILMVIIWFAFSSSAYAWLYYSMPEFRGKVIDAETKQPIEGAVAVVLYYKRSTVSLNPGGPSSHVTKARETLTNNKGEFYFPSYSEFLLFSEGTYVDFIFFKPGYMSEEGSFDTGIAGVRIAPEKYFATDVIGKKVEMELFSYEQHKLIKWSGPLGIVGLKKAKTREEKLRTMPSPPTDYTSKELPLFIKFINEEYNNLGIKGGYK
;
A
#
# COMPACT_ATOMS: atom_id res chain seq x y z
N MET A 1 -26.56 -46.02 47.27
CA MET A 1 -27.06 -45.32 46.07
C MET A 1 -26.82 -43.80 46.05
N LYS A 2 -26.97 -43.03 47.15
CA LYS A 2 -26.82 -41.55 47.13
C LYS A 2 -25.37 -41.02 47.14
N LEU A 3 -24.41 -41.82 47.62
CA LEU A 3 -22.98 -41.45 47.73
C LEU A 3 -22.17 -41.67 46.44
N GLU A 4 -22.49 -42.70 45.65
CA GLU A 4 -21.84 -42.97 44.35
C GLU A 4 -22.12 -41.85 43.35
N ASN A 5 -23.38 -41.45 43.19
CA ASN A 5 -23.76 -40.34 42.30
C ASN A 5 -23.03 -39.02 42.63
N ARG A 6 -22.73 -38.74 43.91
CA ARG A 6 -21.98 -37.51 44.28
C ARG A 6 -20.50 -37.57 43.88
N LYS A 7 -19.88 -38.76 43.92
CA LYS A 7 -18.50 -38.95 43.45
C LYS A 7 -18.42 -38.84 41.93
N GLU A 8 -19.36 -39.44 41.20
CA GLU A 8 -19.40 -39.38 39.74
C GLU A 8 -19.64 -37.95 39.22
N ILE A 9 -20.56 -37.19 39.84
CA ILE A 9 -20.79 -35.78 39.49
C ILE A 9 -19.54 -34.93 39.76
N GLY A 10 -18.78 -35.22 40.83
CA GLY A 10 -17.52 -34.54 41.14
C GLY A 10 -16.42 -34.84 40.12
N ILE A 11 -16.32 -36.09 39.66
CA ILE A 11 -15.37 -36.53 38.63
C ILE A 11 -15.73 -35.89 37.28
N MET A 12 -17.00 -35.90 36.90
CA MET A 12 -17.48 -35.30 35.64
C MET A 12 -17.23 -33.79 35.59
N LYS A 13 -17.48 -33.06 36.69
CA LYS A 13 -17.16 -31.62 36.77
C LYS A 13 -15.66 -31.35 36.64
N ARG A 14 -14.81 -32.15 37.27
CA ARG A 14 -13.34 -32.02 37.13
C ARG A 14 -12.89 -32.29 35.69
N SER A 15 -13.43 -33.32 35.05
CA SER A 15 -13.12 -33.64 33.65
C SER A 15 -13.56 -32.52 32.69
N VAL A 16 -14.75 -31.95 32.88
CA VAL A 16 -15.23 -30.80 32.07
C VAL A 16 -14.33 -29.58 32.26
N THR A 17 -13.96 -29.25 33.50
CA THR A 17 -13.04 -28.14 33.78
C THR A 17 -11.66 -28.36 33.15
N ILE A 18 -11.14 -29.59 33.19
CA ILE A 18 -9.86 -29.95 32.56
C ILE A 18 -9.95 -29.82 31.03
N ILE A 19 -11.04 -30.28 30.41
CA ILE A 19 -11.25 -30.16 28.96
C ILE A 19 -11.32 -28.68 28.55
N ILE A 20 -12.06 -27.85 29.28
CA ILE A 20 -12.13 -26.40 29.01
C ILE A 20 -10.75 -25.74 29.13
N LEU A 21 -9.99 -26.08 30.18
CA LEU A 21 -8.61 -25.59 30.36
C LEU A 21 -7.70 -26.05 29.23
N MET A 22 -7.79 -27.31 28.79
CA MET A 22 -7.00 -27.81 27.67
C MET A 22 -7.37 -27.12 26.35
N VAL A 23 -8.63 -26.79 26.11
CA VAL A 23 -9.05 -26.00 24.93
C VAL A 23 -8.50 -24.59 25.00
N ILE A 24 -8.55 -23.92 26.15
CA ILE A 24 -7.98 -22.57 26.33
C ILE A 24 -6.46 -22.59 26.14
N ILE A 25 -5.78 -23.61 26.69
CA ILE A 25 -4.34 -23.81 26.51
C ILE A 25 -4.03 -24.09 25.03
N TRP A 26 -4.83 -24.88 24.32
CA TRP A 26 -4.64 -25.10 22.88
C TRP A 26 -4.79 -23.80 22.09
N PHE A 27 -5.79 -22.96 22.39
CA PHE A 27 -5.93 -21.63 21.79
C PHE A 27 -4.81 -20.66 22.18
N ALA A 28 -4.24 -20.79 23.38
CA ALA A 28 -3.13 -19.96 23.85
C ALA A 28 -1.77 -20.37 23.24
N PHE A 29 -1.58 -21.66 22.95
CA PHE A 29 -0.36 -22.21 22.34
C PHE A 29 -0.46 -22.41 20.83
N SER A 30 -1.64 -22.20 20.21
CA SER A 30 -1.77 -21.99 18.76
C SER A 30 -1.30 -20.59 18.36
N SER A 31 -0.21 -20.10 18.96
CA SER A 31 0.54 -18.95 18.50
C SER A 31 1.34 -19.37 17.27
N SER A 32 0.65 -19.69 16.19
CA SER A 32 1.23 -19.43 14.89
C SER A 32 1.31 -17.92 14.74
N ALA A 33 2.50 -17.44 14.42
CA ALA A 33 2.88 -16.04 14.31
C ALA A 33 2.10 -15.32 13.19
N TYR A 34 0.83 -15.04 13.43
CA TYR A 34 -0.04 -14.33 12.51
C TYR A 34 -0.66 -13.15 13.24
N ALA A 35 -0.11 -11.97 13.03
CA ALA A 35 -0.79 -10.70 13.28
C ALA A 35 -1.94 -10.47 12.25
N TRP A 36 -2.74 -11.50 11.97
CA TRP A 36 -3.84 -11.51 11.01
C TRP A 36 -4.97 -10.51 11.32
N LEU A 37 -5.09 -10.04 12.56
CA LEU A 37 -6.14 -9.10 12.97
C LEU A 37 -5.72 -7.63 12.88
N TYR A 38 -4.44 -7.34 12.65
CA TYR A 38 -3.94 -5.97 12.68
C TYR A 38 -3.03 -5.70 11.49
N TYR A 39 -3.49 -4.84 10.59
CA TYR A 39 -2.68 -4.31 9.52
C TYR A 39 -1.97 -3.07 10.01
N SER A 40 -0.67 -2.98 9.76
CA SER A 40 0.11 -1.79 10.07
C SER A 40 1.12 -1.52 8.97
N MET A 41 1.08 -0.31 8.45
CA MET A 41 2.05 0.26 7.53
C MET A 41 2.80 1.40 8.22
N PRO A 42 4.12 1.52 7.98
CA PRO A 42 4.91 2.59 8.56
C PRO A 42 4.47 3.95 8.00
N GLU A 43 5.04 5.03 8.53
CA GLU A 43 4.96 6.32 7.86
C GLU A 43 5.74 6.29 6.53
N PHE A 44 5.28 7.08 5.56
CA PHE A 44 5.93 7.21 4.26
C PHE A 44 6.38 8.64 4.04
N ARG A 45 7.62 8.79 3.59
CA ARG A 45 8.25 10.07 3.28
C ARG A 45 8.88 10.00 1.91
N GLY A 46 8.78 11.08 1.15
CA GLY A 46 9.47 11.15 -0.12
C GLY A 46 9.47 12.54 -0.71
N LYS A 47 10.12 12.66 -1.87
CA LYS A 47 10.29 13.90 -2.61
C LYS A 47 10.02 13.66 -4.08
N VAL A 48 9.14 14.48 -4.62
CA VAL A 48 8.82 14.54 -6.05
C VAL A 48 9.71 15.60 -6.69
N ILE A 49 10.45 15.21 -7.72
CA ILE A 49 11.33 16.08 -8.50
C ILE A 49 10.97 16.03 -9.97
N ASP A 50 11.34 17.06 -10.70
CA ASP A 50 11.33 17.04 -12.16
C ASP A 50 12.45 16.13 -12.66
N ALA A 51 12.09 15.13 -13.45
CA ALA A 51 13.01 14.07 -13.86
C ALA A 51 14.18 14.61 -14.71
N GLU A 52 13.99 15.71 -15.44
CA GLU A 52 15.02 16.31 -16.29
C GLU A 52 15.89 17.31 -15.50
N THR A 53 15.25 18.27 -14.83
CA THR A 53 15.95 19.39 -14.15
C THR A 53 16.41 19.06 -12.74
N LYS A 54 15.91 17.95 -12.16
CA LYS A 54 16.13 17.53 -10.77
C LYS A 54 15.66 18.52 -9.70
N GLN A 55 14.89 19.54 -10.11
CA GLN A 55 14.31 20.51 -9.20
C GLN A 55 13.08 19.94 -8.49
N PRO A 56 12.81 20.33 -7.23
CA PRO A 56 11.62 19.88 -6.51
C PRO A 56 10.34 20.35 -7.19
N ILE A 57 9.30 19.52 -7.18
CA ILE A 57 7.98 19.87 -7.70
C ILE A 57 7.05 20.15 -6.53
N GLU A 58 6.72 21.42 -6.30
CA GLU A 58 5.68 21.84 -5.36
C GLU A 58 4.28 21.58 -5.91
N GLY A 59 3.33 21.21 -5.05
CA GLY A 59 1.93 21.05 -5.41
C GLY A 59 1.65 19.89 -6.37
N ALA A 60 2.54 18.90 -6.45
CA ALA A 60 2.17 17.60 -7.02
C ALA A 60 1.32 16.84 -6.00
N VAL A 61 0.32 16.09 -6.47
CA VAL A 61 -0.45 15.20 -5.60
C VAL A 61 0.30 13.87 -5.49
N ALA A 62 0.50 13.42 -4.27
CA ALA A 62 0.88 12.06 -3.95
C ALA A 62 -0.36 11.36 -3.39
N VAL A 63 -0.68 10.18 -3.90
CA VAL A 63 -1.76 9.31 -3.40
C VAL A 63 -1.10 8.02 -2.93
N VAL A 64 -1.47 7.55 -1.74
CA VAL A 64 -1.12 6.20 -1.26
C VAL A 64 -2.38 5.35 -1.24
N LEU A 65 -2.29 4.16 -1.83
CA LEU A 65 -3.35 3.15 -1.92
C LEU A 65 -2.98 1.96 -1.05
N TYR A 66 -3.82 1.62 -0.09
CA TYR A 66 -3.63 0.47 0.79
C TYR A 66 -4.46 -0.71 0.29
N TYR A 67 -3.78 -1.81 -0.06
CA TYR A 67 -4.41 -3.01 -0.60
C TYR A 67 -4.63 -4.05 0.49
N LYS A 68 -5.79 -4.71 0.40
CA LYS A 68 -6.08 -5.94 1.14
C LYS A 68 -6.51 -7.04 0.22
N ARG A 69 -6.39 -8.26 0.70
CA ARG A 69 -6.90 -9.48 0.10
C ARG A 69 -7.87 -10.15 1.06
N SER A 70 -9.01 -10.60 0.56
CA SER A 70 -9.94 -11.38 1.39
C SER A 70 -9.32 -12.73 1.74
N THR A 71 -9.34 -13.14 3.02
CA THR A 71 -8.80 -14.45 3.42
C THR A 71 -9.78 -15.59 3.12
N VAL A 72 -11.07 -15.26 2.99
CA VAL A 72 -12.12 -16.15 2.53
C VAL A 72 -12.66 -15.59 1.22
N SER A 73 -12.48 -16.33 0.13
CA SER A 73 -13.02 -15.97 -1.19
C SER A 73 -13.85 -17.12 -1.73
N LEU A 74 -15.10 -16.82 -2.11
CA LEU A 74 -15.97 -17.72 -2.87
C LEU A 74 -15.81 -17.51 -4.39
N ASN A 75 -14.90 -16.63 -4.82
CA ASN A 75 -14.65 -16.44 -6.24
C ASN A 75 -13.91 -17.65 -6.83
N PRO A 76 -14.37 -18.19 -7.97
CA PRO A 76 -13.75 -19.36 -8.61
C PRO A 76 -12.30 -19.10 -9.09
N GLY A 77 -11.90 -17.83 -9.21
CA GLY A 77 -10.51 -17.43 -9.49
C GLY A 77 -9.62 -17.27 -8.25
N GLY A 78 -10.12 -17.56 -7.05
CA GLY A 78 -9.42 -17.38 -5.78
C GLY A 78 -9.53 -15.94 -5.22
N PRO A 79 -8.81 -15.63 -4.13
CA PRO A 79 -8.86 -14.32 -3.51
C PRO A 79 -8.02 -13.28 -4.28
N SER A 80 -8.60 -12.12 -4.57
CA SER A 80 -7.95 -10.96 -5.23
C SER A 80 -7.66 -9.83 -4.25
N SER A 81 -6.58 -9.07 -4.52
CA SER A 81 -6.30 -7.83 -3.80
C SER A 81 -7.16 -6.68 -4.33
N HIS A 82 -7.57 -5.77 -3.46
CA HIS A 82 -8.35 -4.58 -3.80
C HIS A 82 -7.95 -3.40 -2.89
N VAL A 83 -8.14 -2.18 -3.39
CA VAL A 83 -7.88 -0.96 -2.62
C VAL A 83 -8.94 -0.81 -1.55
N THR A 84 -8.52 -0.66 -0.29
CA THR A 84 -9.43 -0.55 0.86
C THR A 84 -9.37 0.81 1.52
N LYS A 85 -8.24 1.50 1.37
CA LYS A 85 -8.10 2.88 1.79
C LYS A 85 -7.20 3.59 0.79
N ALA A 86 -7.54 4.83 0.49
CA ALA A 86 -6.63 5.77 -0.15
C ALA A 86 -6.47 7.01 0.72
N ARG A 87 -5.30 7.63 0.65
CA ARG A 87 -5.01 8.95 1.23
C ARG A 87 -4.22 9.74 0.21
N GLU A 88 -4.38 11.06 0.24
CA GLU A 88 -3.63 11.96 -0.64
C GLU A 88 -3.04 13.13 0.14
N THR A 89 -1.98 13.71 -0.40
CA THR A 89 -1.38 14.96 0.08
C THR A 89 -0.75 15.70 -1.09
N LEU A 90 -0.56 17.01 -0.93
CA LEU A 90 0.27 17.80 -1.84
C LEU A 90 1.71 17.81 -1.37
N THR A 91 2.63 17.89 -2.33
CA THR A 91 4.03 18.19 -2.05
C THR A 91 4.21 19.65 -1.67
N ASN A 92 5.12 19.90 -0.72
CA ASN A 92 5.48 21.26 -0.29
C ASN A 92 6.44 21.96 -1.27
N ASN A 93 6.91 23.16 -0.94
CA ASN A 93 7.88 23.92 -1.74
C ASN A 93 9.24 23.23 -1.94
N LYS A 94 9.58 22.24 -1.11
CA LYS A 94 10.75 21.37 -1.29
C LYS A 94 10.42 20.13 -2.11
N GLY A 95 9.19 19.99 -2.61
CA GLY A 95 8.71 18.80 -3.32
C GLY A 95 8.49 17.60 -2.41
N GLU A 96 8.51 17.77 -1.10
CA GLU A 96 8.40 16.68 -0.13
C GLU A 96 6.93 16.38 0.20
N PHE A 97 6.62 15.11 0.40
CA PHE A 97 5.34 14.62 0.89
C PHE A 97 5.52 13.76 2.15
N TYR A 98 4.46 13.66 2.94
CA TYR A 98 4.43 12.88 4.16
C TYR A 98 3.07 12.19 4.33
N PHE A 99 3.11 10.88 4.59
CA PHE A 99 1.97 10.14 5.08
C PHE A 99 2.28 9.59 6.47
N PRO A 100 1.44 9.87 7.49
CA PRO A 100 1.62 9.27 8.80
C PRO A 100 1.40 7.75 8.71
N SER A 101 1.90 7.03 9.72
CA SER A 101 1.66 5.60 9.84
C SER A 101 0.16 5.29 9.77
N TYR A 102 -0.15 4.12 9.23
CA TYR A 102 -1.52 3.67 9.05
C TYR A 102 -1.67 2.29 9.66
N SER A 103 -2.68 2.15 10.50
CA SER A 103 -3.02 0.86 11.07
C SER A 103 -4.52 0.70 11.15
N GLU A 104 -4.99 -0.52 10.99
CA GLU A 104 -6.40 -0.84 11.06
C GLU A 104 -6.63 -2.29 11.49
N PHE A 105 -7.79 -2.54 12.07
CA PHE A 105 -8.23 -3.88 12.40
C PHE A 105 -8.71 -4.60 11.14
N LEU A 106 -8.25 -5.84 10.96
CA LEU A 106 -8.65 -6.70 9.86
C LEU A 106 -9.57 -7.80 10.35
N LEU A 107 -10.78 -7.84 9.80
CA LEU A 107 -11.70 -8.96 9.96
C LEU A 107 -11.86 -9.63 8.59
N PHE A 108 -11.52 -10.91 8.49
CA PHE A 108 -11.60 -11.73 7.26
C PHE A 108 -10.82 -11.19 6.04
N SER A 109 -9.79 -10.37 6.29
CA SER A 109 -8.91 -9.82 5.27
C SER A 109 -7.48 -9.83 5.78
N GLU A 110 -6.54 -9.78 4.83
CA GLU A 110 -5.11 -9.63 5.06
C GLU A 110 -4.65 -8.40 4.29
N GLY A 111 -3.87 -7.52 4.91
CA GLY A 111 -3.28 -6.39 4.22
C GLY A 111 -2.05 -6.85 3.43
N THR A 112 -1.96 -6.44 2.17
CA THR A 112 -0.99 -7.05 1.25
C THR A 112 0.18 -6.12 0.95
N TYR A 113 -0.10 -4.96 0.40
CA TYR A 113 0.91 -4.01 -0.07
C TYR A 113 0.30 -2.62 -0.18
N VAL A 114 1.13 -1.63 -0.43
CA VAL A 114 0.73 -0.26 -0.78
C VAL A 114 1.19 0.05 -2.19
N ASP A 115 0.46 0.95 -2.82
CA ASP A 115 0.84 1.54 -4.08
C ASP A 115 0.80 3.06 -4.00
N PHE A 116 1.49 3.73 -4.90
CA PHE A 116 1.49 5.18 -4.99
C PHE A 116 1.11 5.65 -6.37
N ILE A 117 0.41 6.79 -6.41
CA ILE A 117 0.20 7.57 -7.63
C ILE A 117 0.76 8.97 -7.39
N PHE A 118 1.63 9.43 -8.27
CA PHE A 118 2.15 10.79 -8.29
C PHE A 118 1.71 11.50 -9.54
N PHE A 119 1.09 12.67 -9.38
CA PHE A 119 0.58 13.41 -10.53
C PHE A 119 0.64 14.92 -10.34
N LYS A 120 0.84 15.62 -11.45
CA LYS A 120 0.68 17.07 -11.53
C LYS A 120 0.32 17.42 -12.98
N PRO A 121 -0.65 18.32 -13.22
CA PRO A 121 -0.93 18.83 -14.56
C PRO A 121 0.35 19.29 -15.29
N GLY A 122 0.50 18.88 -16.55
CA GLY A 122 1.72 19.09 -17.35
C GLY A 122 2.86 18.06 -17.16
N TYR A 123 2.71 17.10 -16.26
CA TYR A 123 3.65 15.97 -16.08
C TYR A 123 2.97 14.64 -16.43
N MET A 124 3.79 13.65 -16.81
CA MET A 124 3.38 12.26 -16.90
C MET A 124 3.16 11.72 -15.48
N SER A 125 2.10 10.93 -15.24
CA SER A 125 1.95 10.26 -13.94
C SER A 125 3.04 9.22 -13.73
N GLU A 126 3.35 8.98 -12.46
CA GLU A 126 4.18 7.86 -12.04
C GLU A 126 3.37 7.03 -11.03
N GLU A 127 3.31 5.71 -11.24
CA GLU A 127 2.52 4.78 -10.46
C GLU A 127 3.32 3.51 -10.19
N GLY A 128 3.08 2.84 -9.06
CA GLY A 128 3.62 1.49 -8.86
C GLY A 128 4.98 1.41 -8.17
N SER A 129 5.60 0.25 -8.38
CA SER A 129 6.95 -0.08 -7.94
C SER A 129 8.01 0.64 -8.77
N PHE A 130 9.07 1.12 -8.12
CA PHE A 130 10.09 1.96 -8.74
C PHE A 130 11.15 1.11 -9.44
N ASP A 131 11.34 1.36 -10.74
CA ASP A 131 12.36 0.71 -11.54
C ASP A 131 13.76 1.15 -11.09
N THR A 132 14.61 0.18 -10.78
CA THR A 132 15.99 0.44 -10.39
C THR A 132 16.90 0.73 -11.58
N GLY A 133 16.42 0.55 -12.81
CA GLY A 133 17.21 0.60 -14.05
C GLY A 133 18.13 -0.61 -14.23
N ILE A 134 17.93 -1.68 -13.44
CA ILE A 134 18.80 -2.86 -13.43
C ILE A 134 17.95 -4.11 -13.65
N ALA A 135 18.03 -4.70 -14.85
CA ALA A 135 17.47 -6.03 -15.16
C ALA A 135 16.03 -6.25 -14.64
N GLY A 136 15.15 -5.28 -14.91
CA GLY A 136 13.73 -5.32 -14.54
C GLY A 136 13.45 -5.36 -13.04
N VAL A 137 14.46 -5.12 -12.19
CA VAL A 137 14.29 -5.10 -10.74
C VAL A 137 13.48 -3.88 -10.33
N ARG A 138 12.47 -4.10 -9.50
CA ARG A 138 11.61 -3.05 -8.94
C ARG A 138 11.65 -3.08 -7.43
N ILE A 139 11.62 -1.90 -6.82
CA ILE A 139 11.54 -1.76 -5.37
C ILE A 139 10.07 -1.56 -5.00
N ALA A 140 9.59 -2.40 -4.07
CA ALA A 140 8.26 -2.28 -3.50
C ALA A 140 8.09 -0.91 -2.80
N PRO A 141 7.00 -0.15 -3.03
CA PRO A 141 6.87 1.20 -2.52
C PRO A 141 7.00 1.33 -1.00
N GLU A 142 6.58 0.31 -0.24
CA GLU A 142 6.72 0.26 1.21
C GLU A 142 8.18 0.36 1.62
N LYS A 143 9.07 -0.33 0.90
CA LYS A 143 10.51 -0.28 1.18
C LYS A 143 11.12 1.01 0.68
N TYR A 144 10.61 1.53 -0.43
CA TYR A 144 11.19 2.71 -1.08
C TYR A 144 10.90 4.01 -0.31
N PHE A 145 9.70 4.17 0.24
CA PHE A 145 9.27 5.38 0.92
C PHE A 145 9.20 5.28 2.45
N ALA A 146 9.30 4.09 3.06
CA ALA A 146 9.44 3.96 4.51
C ALA A 146 10.87 4.31 4.95
N THR A 147 11.22 5.60 4.85
CA THR A 147 12.52 6.12 5.22
C THR A 147 12.42 7.27 6.21
N ASP A 148 13.38 7.31 7.13
CA ASP A 148 13.61 8.39 8.10
C ASP A 148 14.18 9.64 7.42
N VAL A 149 15.00 9.46 6.38
CA VAL A 149 15.73 10.52 5.69
C VAL A 149 15.56 10.37 4.18
N ILE A 150 14.84 11.31 3.57
CA ILE A 150 14.65 11.37 2.11
C ILE A 150 16.01 11.48 1.41
N GLY A 151 16.23 10.64 0.40
CA GLY A 151 17.46 10.62 -0.38
C GLY A 151 18.63 9.86 0.28
N LYS A 152 18.41 9.22 1.43
CA LYS A 152 19.38 8.33 2.06
C LYS A 152 19.80 7.24 1.08
N LYS A 153 21.10 7.14 0.83
CA LYS A 153 21.65 6.05 0.03
C LYS A 153 21.65 4.78 0.86
N VAL A 154 21.10 3.72 0.30
CA VAL A 154 21.10 2.39 0.91
C VAL A 154 21.61 1.36 -0.08
N GLU A 155 22.09 0.25 0.44
CA GLU A 155 22.32 -0.97 -0.33
C GLU A 155 21.22 -1.97 0.03
N MET A 156 20.60 -2.56 -0.99
CA MET A 156 19.55 -3.57 -0.82
C MET A 156 19.81 -4.76 -1.75
N GLU A 157 19.48 -5.95 -1.26
CA GLU A 157 19.39 -7.15 -2.09
C GLU A 157 17.96 -7.31 -2.59
N LEU A 158 17.80 -7.26 -3.90
CA LEU A 158 16.52 -7.33 -4.58
C LEU A 158 16.51 -8.53 -5.51
N PHE A 159 15.39 -9.25 -5.56
CA PHE A 159 15.25 -10.39 -6.45
C PHE A 159 14.95 -9.91 -7.87
N SER A 160 15.81 -10.28 -8.83
CA SER A 160 15.51 -10.10 -10.25
C SER A 160 14.78 -11.33 -10.77
N TYR A 161 13.55 -11.12 -11.23
CA TYR A 161 12.79 -12.17 -11.91
C TYR A 161 13.40 -12.54 -13.26
N GLU A 162 13.98 -11.58 -13.98
CA GLU A 162 14.64 -11.84 -15.26
C GLU A 162 15.88 -12.73 -15.12
N GLN A 163 16.69 -12.48 -14.07
CA GLN A 163 17.94 -13.21 -13.86
C GLN A 163 17.81 -14.36 -12.85
N HIS A 164 16.63 -14.55 -12.25
CA HIS A 164 16.34 -15.52 -11.19
C HIS A 164 17.37 -15.52 -10.04
N LYS A 165 17.88 -14.35 -9.66
CA LYS A 165 18.88 -14.20 -8.59
C LYS A 165 18.73 -12.90 -7.83
N LEU A 166 19.34 -12.83 -6.65
CA LEU A 166 19.48 -11.59 -5.90
C LEU A 166 20.53 -10.68 -6.55
N ILE A 167 20.18 -9.42 -6.73
CA ILE A 167 21.04 -8.36 -7.24
C ILE A 167 21.18 -7.31 -6.14
N LYS A 168 22.40 -6.82 -5.95
CA LYS A 168 22.68 -5.68 -5.08
C LYS A 168 22.37 -4.39 -5.83
N TRP A 169 21.43 -3.63 -5.30
CA TRP A 169 21.12 -2.28 -5.76
C TRP A 169 21.61 -1.27 -4.73
N SER A 170 22.14 -0.14 -5.21
CA SER A 170 22.52 0.99 -4.38
C SER A 170 21.92 2.26 -4.96
N GLY A 171 21.22 3.03 -4.13
CA GLY A 171 20.62 4.28 -4.57
C GLY A 171 19.85 5.01 -3.48
N PRO A 172 19.37 6.23 -3.79
CA PRO A 172 18.61 7.04 -2.86
C PRO A 172 17.20 6.48 -2.67
N LEU A 173 16.74 6.42 -1.43
CA LEU A 173 15.34 6.12 -1.09
C LEU A 173 14.46 7.36 -1.16
N GLY A 174 13.19 7.13 -1.47
CA GLY A 174 12.14 8.13 -1.36
C GLY A 174 12.22 9.30 -2.34
N ILE A 175 12.85 9.13 -3.51
CA ILE A 175 12.88 10.17 -4.55
C ILE A 175 12.18 9.66 -5.80
N VAL A 176 11.12 10.35 -6.22
CA VAL A 176 10.39 10.04 -7.45
C VAL A 176 10.54 11.19 -8.44
N GLY A 177 10.88 10.85 -9.68
CA GLY A 177 11.05 11.82 -10.77
C GLY A 177 9.85 11.84 -11.70
N LEU A 178 9.12 12.94 -11.78
CA LEU A 178 8.07 13.11 -12.78
C LEU A 178 8.65 13.70 -14.06
N LYS A 179 8.37 13.04 -15.19
CA LYS A 179 8.76 13.54 -16.51
C LYS A 179 7.74 14.54 -17.01
N LYS A 180 8.19 15.70 -17.52
CA LYS A 180 7.29 16.67 -18.17
C LYS A 180 6.68 16.05 -19.43
N ALA A 181 5.36 16.19 -19.57
CA ALA A 181 4.67 15.80 -20.78
C ALA A 181 4.74 16.95 -21.80
N LYS A 182 5.46 16.74 -22.91
CA LYS A 182 5.77 17.78 -23.90
C LYS A 182 4.69 17.87 -24.97
N THR A 183 4.06 16.75 -25.28
CA THR A 183 3.02 16.68 -26.31
C THR A 183 1.65 16.37 -25.71
N ARG A 184 0.60 16.76 -26.46
CA ARG A 184 -0.79 16.40 -26.13
C ARG A 184 -0.99 14.88 -26.03
N GLU A 185 -0.32 14.13 -26.90
CA GLU A 185 -0.42 12.67 -26.94
C GLU A 185 0.25 12.02 -25.71
N GLU A 186 1.42 12.51 -25.30
CA GLU A 186 2.08 12.05 -24.07
C GLU A 186 1.18 12.29 -22.85
N LYS A 187 0.57 13.48 -22.75
CA LYS A 187 -0.38 13.81 -21.68
C LYS A 187 -1.55 12.84 -21.63
N LEU A 188 -2.15 12.52 -22.78
CA LEU A 188 -3.24 11.56 -22.86
C LEU A 188 -2.85 10.13 -22.48
N ARG A 189 -1.68 9.67 -22.93
CA ARG A 189 -1.21 8.29 -22.69
C ARG A 189 -0.76 8.04 -21.25
N THR A 190 -0.43 9.10 -20.53
CA THR A 190 0.09 9.04 -19.14
C THR A 190 -0.82 9.73 -18.14
N MET A 191 -2.07 9.93 -18.53
CA MET A 191 -3.07 10.45 -17.64
C MET A 191 -3.49 9.33 -16.68
N PRO A 192 -3.36 9.52 -15.37
CA PRO A 192 -3.71 8.49 -14.43
C PRO A 192 -5.23 8.35 -14.37
N SER A 193 -5.71 7.16 -14.03
CA SER A 193 -7.13 6.91 -13.76
C SER A 193 -7.36 6.79 -12.26
N PRO A 194 -8.52 7.24 -11.74
CA PRO A 194 -8.87 7.01 -10.35
C PRO A 194 -8.91 5.51 -10.02
N PRO A 195 -8.50 5.10 -8.81
CA PRO A 195 -8.74 3.75 -8.34
C PRO A 195 -10.24 3.42 -8.39
N THR A 196 -10.57 2.17 -8.67
CA THR A 196 -11.96 1.69 -8.69
C THR A 196 -12.67 2.06 -7.38
N ASP A 197 -13.90 2.57 -7.49
CA ASP A 197 -14.76 3.01 -6.38
C ASP A 197 -14.29 4.27 -5.62
N TYR A 198 -13.25 4.96 -6.09
CA TYR A 198 -12.84 6.27 -5.54
C TYR A 198 -13.35 7.43 -6.38
N THR A 199 -13.88 8.45 -5.71
CA THR A 199 -14.45 9.66 -6.33
C THR A 199 -13.79 10.91 -5.75
N SER A 200 -14.23 12.10 -6.17
CA SER A 200 -13.78 13.38 -5.61
C SER A 200 -14.10 13.53 -4.12
N LYS A 201 -14.97 12.68 -3.55
CA LYS A 201 -15.23 12.68 -2.11
C LYS A 201 -14.06 12.10 -1.32
N GLU A 202 -13.42 11.06 -1.85
CA GLU A 202 -12.32 10.35 -1.19
C GLU A 202 -10.95 10.89 -1.60
N LEU A 203 -10.80 11.30 -2.86
CA LEU A 203 -9.55 11.81 -3.45
C LEU A 203 -9.75 13.18 -4.15
N PRO A 204 -10.22 14.22 -3.43
CA PRO A 204 -10.60 15.50 -4.02
C PRO A 204 -9.46 16.19 -4.81
N LEU A 205 -8.23 16.17 -4.32
CA LEU A 205 -7.07 16.82 -4.95
C LEU A 205 -6.66 16.08 -6.22
N PHE A 206 -6.58 14.76 -6.15
CA PHE A 206 -6.21 13.94 -7.31
C PHE A 206 -7.24 14.05 -8.43
N ILE A 207 -8.52 13.91 -8.11
CA ILE A 207 -9.61 14.08 -9.09
C ILE A 207 -9.63 15.49 -9.65
N LYS A 208 -9.40 16.51 -8.82
CA LYS A 208 -9.28 17.91 -9.28
C LYS A 208 -8.16 18.05 -10.31
N PHE A 209 -6.97 17.49 -10.06
CA PHE A 209 -5.83 17.59 -10.97
C PHE A 209 -6.07 16.84 -12.28
N ILE A 210 -6.69 15.66 -12.24
CA ILE A 210 -7.06 14.95 -13.47
C ILE A 210 -8.04 15.79 -14.29
N ASN A 211 -9.09 16.33 -13.65
CA ASN A 211 -10.08 17.16 -14.32
C ASN A 211 -9.48 18.47 -14.88
N GLU A 212 -8.52 19.08 -14.17
CA GLU A 212 -7.76 20.23 -14.66
C GLU A 212 -6.99 19.89 -15.94
N GLU A 213 -6.27 18.77 -15.98
CA GLU A 213 -5.55 18.34 -17.18
C GLU A 213 -6.51 17.98 -18.33
N TYR A 214 -7.64 17.33 -18.04
CA TYR A 214 -8.70 17.07 -19.04
C TYR A 214 -9.22 18.36 -19.68
N ASN A 215 -9.50 19.37 -18.86
CA ASN A 215 -9.96 20.68 -19.33
C ASN A 215 -8.88 21.36 -20.19
N ASN A 216 -7.62 21.33 -19.75
CA ASN A 216 -6.47 21.85 -20.50
C ASN A 216 -6.28 21.15 -21.86
N LEU A 217 -6.72 19.90 -21.97
CA LEU A 217 -6.67 19.08 -23.19
C LEU A 217 -7.92 19.21 -24.09
N GLY A 218 -8.91 20.00 -23.67
CA GLY A 218 -10.19 20.19 -24.36
C GLY A 218 -11.11 18.97 -24.32
N ILE A 219 -10.91 18.05 -23.37
CA ILE A 219 -11.70 16.84 -23.24
C ILE A 219 -12.98 17.16 -22.47
N LYS A 220 -14.13 16.80 -23.05
CA LYS A 220 -15.43 16.93 -22.37
C LYS A 220 -15.66 15.74 -21.45
N GLY A 221 -16.19 16.02 -20.26
CA GLY A 221 -16.36 15.03 -19.20
C GLY A 221 -15.24 15.13 -18.16
N GLY A 222 -15.45 14.49 -17.02
CA GLY A 222 -14.51 14.50 -15.91
C GLY A 222 -14.92 13.47 -14.88
N TYR A 223 -13.97 13.11 -14.03
CA TYR A 223 -14.23 12.24 -12.90
C TYR A 223 -15.01 13.00 -11.83
N LYS A 224 -15.99 12.29 -11.25
CA LYS A 224 -16.79 12.79 -10.15
C LYS A 224 -16.18 12.43 -8.82
#